data_AF-A0AAV5ZLY6-F1
#
_entry.id   AF-A0AAV5ZLY6-F1
#
_cell.length_a   1.000
_cell.length_b   1.000
_cell.length_c   1.000
_cell.angle_alpha   90.00
_cell.angle_beta   90.00
_cell.angle_gamma   90.00
#
_symmetry.space_group_name_H-M   'P 1'
#
loop_
_entity.id
_entity.type
_entity.pdbx_description
1 polymer ?
#
loop_
_entity_poly.entity_id
_entity_poly.type
_entity_poly.pdbx_seq_one_letter_code
_entity_poly.pdbx_strand_id
1 'polypeptide(L)' 'HKKGERWLVYDVIIEGVSLVSNYRTQFNKIIQTSSFQELVKKMKSKQEELAAGGTPS' A
#
# COMPACT_ATOMS: atom_id res chain seq x y z
N HIS A 1 -4.85 -16.05 -7.32
CA HIS A 1 -6.03 -16.16 -8.20
C HIS A 1 -5.59 -16.55 -9.61
N LYS A 2 -6.31 -17.45 -10.29
CA LYS A 2 -6.03 -17.83 -11.69
C LYS A 2 -6.79 -16.87 -12.61
N LYS A 3 -6.07 -16.16 -13.50
CA LYS A 3 -6.66 -15.41 -14.63
C LYS A 3 -6.19 -16.07 -15.92
N GLY A 4 -7.10 -16.75 -16.63
CA GLY A 4 -6.74 -17.54 -17.81
C GLY A 4 -5.75 -18.65 -17.44
N GLU A 5 -4.59 -18.70 -18.10
CA GLU A 5 -3.55 -19.70 -17.83
C GLU A 5 -2.51 -19.26 -16.78
N ARG A 6 -2.59 -18.03 -16.24
CA ARG A 6 -1.56 -17.48 -15.34
C ARG A 6 -2.02 -17.42 -13.89
N TRP A 7 -1.14 -17.84 -12.99
CA TRP A 7 -1.27 -17.64 -11.55
C TRP A 7 -0.78 -16.26 -11.15
N LEU A 8 -1.64 -15.51 -10.48
CA LEU A 8 -1.31 -14.22 -9.88
C LEU A 8 -1.25 -14.38 -8.36
N VAL A 9 -0.13 -13.92 -7.78
CA VAL A 9 0.00 -13.71 -6.33
C VAL A 9 -1.03 -12.66 -5.92
N TYR A 10 -1.84 -12.98 -4.92
CA TYR A 10 -2.94 -12.11 -4.48
C TYR A 10 -2.62 -11.38 -3.19
N ASP A 11 -2.01 -12.09 -2.23
CA ASP A 11 -1.69 -11.55 -0.92
C ASP A 11 -0.45 -12.26 -0.38
N VAL A 12 0.28 -11.56 0.49
CA VAL A 12 1.46 -12.05 1.19
C VAL A 12 1.14 -12.05 2.68
N ILE A 13 1.34 -13.19 3.32
CA ILE A 13 1.12 -13.38 4.75
C ILE A 13 2.49 -13.48 5.42
N ILE A 14 2.77 -12.58 6.35
CA ILE A 14 4.01 -12.58 7.15
C ILE A 14 3.60 -12.69 8.60
N GLU A 15 4.07 -13.73 9.30
CA GLU A 15 3.76 -13.95 10.72
C GLU A 15 2.25 -13.93 11.04
N GLY A 16 1.43 -14.43 10.11
CA GLY A 16 -0.03 -14.45 10.25
C GLY A 16 -0.73 -13.13 9.86
N VAL A 17 0.01 -12.10 9.48
CA VAL A 17 -0.53 -10.80 9.06
C VAL A 17 -0.58 -10.71 7.53
N SER A 18 -1.80 -10.54 7.00
CA SER A 18 -2.04 -10.23 5.58
C SER A 18 -1.57 -8.82 5.24
N LEU A 19 -0.72 -8.70 4.23
CA LEU A 19 -0.23 -7.40 3.77
C LEU A 19 -1.38 -6.55 3.19
N VAL A 20 -2.28 -7.16 2.42
CA VAL A 20 -3.47 -6.48 1.88
C VAL A 20 -4.38 -5.97 3.00
N SER A 21 -4.65 -6.80 4.02
CA SER A 21 -5.47 -6.42 5.17
C SER A 21 -4.86 -5.28 5.98
N ASN A 22 -3.54 -5.34 6.20
CA ASN A 22 -2.79 -4.31 6.91
C ASN A 22 -2.90 -2.95 6.20
N TYR A 23 -2.58 -2.89 4.90
CA TYR A 23 -2.68 -1.62 4.15
C TYR A 23 -4.11 -1.10 4.05
N ARG A 24 -5.11 -1.97 3.88
CA ARG A 24 -6.54 -1.57 3.90
C ARG A 24 -6.89 -0.87 5.21
N THR A 25 -6.44 -1.40 6.34
CA THR A 25 -6.68 -0.81 7.67
C THR A 25 -6.02 0.57 7.79
N GLN A 26 -4.77 0.71 7.34
CA GLN A 26 -4.06 2.00 7.36
C GLN A 26 -4.73 3.05 6.47
N PHE A 27 -5.14 2.67 5.26
CA PHE A 27 -5.80 3.59 4.33
C PHE A 27 -7.17 4.03 4.85
N ASN A 28 -7.96 3.09 5.39
CA ASN A 28 -9.23 3.42 6.03
C ASN A 28 -9.06 4.42 7.16
N LYS A 29 -8.03 4.25 8.01
CA LYS A 29 -7.72 5.21 9.07
C LYS A 29 -7.43 6.61 8.51
N ILE A 30 -6.60 6.72 7.48
CA ILE A 30 -6.27 8.01 6.85
C ILE A 30 -7.52 8.67 6.25
N ILE A 31 -8.37 7.90 5.57
CA ILE A 31 -9.59 8.43 4.96
C ILE A 31 -10.55 8.92 6.06
N GLN A 32 -10.71 8.16 7.14
CA GLN A 32 -11.59 8.53 8.25
C GLN A 32 -11.12 9.78 9.01
N THR A 33 -9.81 9.96 9.17
CA THR A 33 -9.25 11.10 9.92
C THR A 33 -8.89 12.30 9.04
N SER A 34 -8.93 12.15 7.73
CA SER A 34 -8.51 13.18 6.77
C SER A 34 -9.39 13.13 5.53
N SER A 35 -8.88 12.62 4.40
CA SER A 35 -9.63 12.52 3.16
C SER A 35 -8.97 11.53 2.20
N PHE A 36 -9.71 11.16 1.16
CA PHE A 36 -9.16 10.41 0.04
C PHE A 36 -8.03 11.16 -0.69
N GLN A 37 -8.15 12.49 -0.84
CA GLN A 37 -7.12 13.31 -1.48
C GLN A 37 -5.80 13.26 -0.70
N GLU A 38 -5.86 13.31 0.64
CA GLU A 38 -4.68 13.20 1.49
C GLU A 38 -4.03 11.81 1.42
N LEU A 39 -4.83 10.74 1.30
CA LEU A 39 -4.29 9.40 1.06
C LEU A 39 -3.49 9.36 -0.26
N VAL A 40 -4.06 9.84 -1.36
CA VAL A 40 -3.40 9.87 -2.67
C VAL A 40 -2.11 10.70 -2.63
N LYS A 41 -2.15 11.86 -1.96
CA LYS A 41 -0.96 12.71 -1.77
C LYS A 41 0.15 11.95 -1.05
N LYS A 42 -0.15 11.31 0.09
CA LYS A 42 0.82 10.51 0.85
C LYS A 42 1.42 9.37 0.03
N MET A 43 0.62 8.69 -0.80
CA MET A 43 1.12 7.63 -1.68
C MET A 43 2.11 8.15 -2.72
N LYS A 44 1.81 9.31 -3.34
CA LYS A 44 2.71 9.96 -4.30
C LYS A 44 4.03 10.39 -3.66
N SER A 45 3.97 11.05 -2.51
CA SER A 45 5.17 11.41 -1.75
C SER A 45 6.00 10.17 -1.40
N LYS A 46 5.35 9.08 -0.99
CA LYS A 46 6.08 7.84 -0.70
C LYS A 46 6.75 7.23 -1.94
N GLN A 47 6.08 7.30 -3.09
CA GLN A 47 6.65 6.84 -4.36
C GLN A 47 7.86 7.70 -4.77
N GLU A 48 7.80 9.02 -4.57
CA GLU A 48 8.90 9.95 -4.81
C GLU A 48 10.08 9.67 -3.88
N GLU A 49 9.85 9.46 -2.58
CA GLU A 49 10.89 9.05 -1.61
C GLU A 49 11.61 7.76 -2.03
N LEU A 50 10.85 6.76 -2.50
CA LEU A 50 11.39 5.49 -2.96
C LEU A 50 12.17 5.64 -4.27
N ALA A 51 11.71 6.51 -5.18
CA ALA A 51 12.40 6.82 -6.43
C ALA A 51 13.67 7.65 -6.20
N ALA A 52 13.68 8.50 -5.17
CA ALA A 52 14.80 9.37 -4.80
C ALA A 52 15.94 8.63 -4.07
N GLY A 53 15.84 7.32 -3.86
CA GLY A 53 16.98 6.51 -3.43
C GLY A 53 17.41 6.75 -1.97
N GLY A 54 16.49 6.79 -1.02
CA GLY A 54 16.77 6.41 0.38
C GLY A 54 17.77 7.26 1.19
N THR A 55 18.28 8.39 0.70
CA THR A 55 19.02 9.35 1.52
C THR A 55 18.11 10.53 1.92
N PRO A 56 17.78 10.69 3.21
CA PRO A 56 17.10 11.90 3.69
C PRO A 56 18.12 13.06 3.73
N SER A 57 17.73 14.21 3.17
CA SER A 57 18.35 15.51 3.51
C SER A 57 17.92 15.96 4.90
#